data_AF-A0A849EKN0-F1
#
_entry.id   AF-A0A849EKN0-F1
#
_cell.length_a   1.000
_cell.length_b   1.000
_cell.length_c   1.000
_cell.angle_alpha   90.00
_cell.angle_beta   90.00
_cell.angle_gamma   90.00
#
_symmetry.space_group_name_H-M   'P 1'
#
loop_
_entity.id
_entity.type
_entity.pdbx_description
1 polymer ?
#
loop_
_entity_poly.entity_id
_entity_poly.type
_entity_poly.pdbx_seq_one_letter_code
_entity_poly.pdbx_strand_id
1 'polypeptide(L)'
;MRFKKLTDDLKSKELPADIVDKLNERIEILNACYHTDKDFARTLRKCQSSILNTLEKELKMVPKNHYQTQWMGMGMVVFVMPIVIALSAGIDNYGMIGAGIAIGIGIGLAVGMEMDRKAKDQGRQLNFLL
;
A
#
# COMPACT_ATOMS: atom_id res chain seq x y z
N MET A 1 -17.64 -1.98 -5.87
CA MET A 1 -16.99 -1.97 -4.54
C MET A 1 -15.57 -2.49 -4.64
N ARG A 2 -14.59 -1.88 -3.96
CA ARG A 2 -13.16 -2.27 -4.01
C ARG A 2 -12.92 -3.70 -3.49
N PHE A 3 -13.64 -4.10 -2.45
CA PHE A 3 -13.56 -5.44 -1.86
C PHE A 3 -13.93 -6.56 -2.84
N LYS A 4 -14.99 -6.38 -3.64
CA LYS A 4 -15.40 -7.35 -4.67
C LYS A 4 -14.30 -7.57 -5.73
N LYS A 5 -13.63 -6.48 -6.17
CA LYS A 5 -12.51 -6.59 -7.12
C LYS A 5 -11.33 -7.38 -6.53
N LEU A 6 -11.04 -7.19 -5.25
CA LEU A 6 -10.01 -7.96 -4.56
C LEU A 6 -10.38 -9.46 -4.53
N THR A 7 -11.61 -9.81 -4.15
CA THR A 7 -12.02 -11.22 -4.11
C THR A 7 -12.05 -11.87 -5.49
N ASP A 8 -12.46 -11.14 -6.52
CA ASP A 8 -12.50 -11.65 -7.90
C ASP A 8 -11.08 -11.88 -8.43
N ASP A 9 -10.12 -11.00 -8.11
CA ASP A 9 -8.71 -11.13 -8.52
C ASP A 9 -7.95 -12.21 -7.73
N LEU A 10 -8.38 -12.51 -6.50
CA LEU A 10 -7.82 -13.61 -5.71
C LEU A 10 -8.31 -14.98 -6.21
N LYS A 11 -9.56 -15.08 -6.68
CA LYS A 11 -10.11 -16.32 -7.24
C LYS A 11 -9.43 -16.76 -8.54
N SER A 12 -8.87 -15.83 -9.30
CA SER A 12 -8.15 -16.12 -10.55
C SER A 12 -6.67 -16.45 -10.35
N LYS A 13 -6.17 -16.38 -9.10
CA LYS A 13 -4.77 -16.69 -8.75
C LYS A 13 -4.70 -17.98 -7.95
N GLU A 14 -3.68 -18.78 -8.22
CA GLU A 14 -3.36 -19.94 -7.38
C GLU A 14 -2.77 -19.45 -6.05
N LEU A 15 -3.50 -19.68 -4.97
CA LEU A 15 -3.10 -19.31 -3.61
C LEU A 15 -2.83 -20.58 -2.79
N PRO A 16 -1.82 -20.59 -1.91
CA PRO A 16 -1.60 -21.71 -0.98
C PRO A 16 -2.83 -21.92 -0.07
N ALA A 17 -3.14 -23.19 0.24
CA ALA A 17 -4.32 -23.55 1.03
C ALA A 17 -4.37 -22.84 2.41
N ASP A 18 -3.24 -22.75 3.12
CA ASP A 18 -3.15 -22.03 4.40
C ASP A 18 -3.52 -20.54 4.28
N ILE A 19 -3.17 -19.90 3.16
CA ILE A 19 -3.60 -18.52 2.90
C ILE A 19 -5.12 -18.48 2.65
N VAL A 20 -5.65 -19.40 1.85
CA VAL A 20 -7.10 -19.46 1.57
C VAL A 20 -7.91 -19.63 2.86
N ASP A 21 -7.47 -20.52 3.75
CA ASP A 21 -8.15 -20.77 5.04
C ASP A 21 -8.14 -19.52 5.93
N LYS A 22 -6.97 -18.86 6.06
CA LYS A 22 -6.84 -17.59 6.79
C LYS A 22 -7.72 -16.48 6.22
N LEU A 23 -7.92 -16.44 4.90
CA LEU A 23 -8.78 -15.45 4.25
C LEU A 23 -10.26 -15.78 4.47
N ASN A 24 -10.65 -17.05 4.38
CA ASN A 24 -12.01 -17.50 4.61
C ASN A 24 -12.47 -17.21 6.05
N GLU A 25 -11.63 -17.52 7.05
CA GLU A 25 -11.92 -17.22 8.46
C GLU A 25 -12.20 -15.73 8.67
N ARG A 26 -11.42 -14.84 8.03
CA ARG A 26 -11.63 -13.38 8.11
C ARG A 26 -12.92 -12.91 7.45
N ILE A 27 -13.32 -13.55 6.34
CA ILE A 27 -14.58 -13.28 5.67
C ILE A 27 -15.76 -13.75 6.53
N GLU A 28 -15.64 -14.90 7.19
CA GLU A 28 -16.66 -15.40 8.12
C GLU A 28 -16.87 -14.47 9.31
N ILE A 29 -15.78 -14.00 9.94
CA ILE A 29 -15.86 -13.00 11.02
C ILE A 29 -16.56 -11.72 10.55
N LEU A 30 -16.22 -11.24 9.35
CA LEU A 30 -16.87 -10.07 8.77
C LEU A 30 -18.37 -10.27 8.55
N ASN A 31 -18.77 -11.44 8.04
CA ASN A 31 -20.18 -11.79 7.83
C ASN A 31 -20.95 -11.89 9.15
N ALA A 32 -20.29 -12.30 10.25
CA ALA A 32 -20.89 -12.40 11.57
C ALA A 32 -21.08 -11.03 12.28
N CYS A 33 -20.24 -10.03 11.99
CA CYS A 33 -20.26 -8.71 12.66
C CYS A 33 -21.23 -7.68 12.02
N TYR A 34 -22.27 -8.12 11.30
CA TYR A 34 -23.15 -7.26 10.49
C TYR A 34 -24.14 -6.43 11.33
N HIS A 35 -23.65 -5.42 12.06
CA HIS A 35 -24.48 -4.49 12.83
C HIS A 35 -24.09 -3.03 12.53
N THR A 36 -25.01 -2.30 11.90
CA THR A 36 -24.97 -0.85 11.58
C THR A 36 -24.03 -0.40 10.44
N ASP A 37 -24.56 0.36 9.48
CA ASP A 37 -23.88 0.79 8.22
C ASP A 37 -22.52 1.48 8.41
N LYS A 38 -22.38 2.36 9.42
CA LYS A 38 -21.11 3.07 9.68
C LYS A 38 -20.01 2.15 10.22
N ASP A 39 -20.39 1.18 11.05
CA ASP A 39 -19.45 0.19 11.60
C ASP A 39 -19.13 -0.90 10.58
N PHE A 40 -20.10 -1.27 9.73
CA PHE A 40 -19.89 -2.21 8.64
C PHE A 40 -18.85 -1.71 7.64
N ALA A 41 -18.96 -0.46 7.16
CA ALA A 41 -17.99 0.10 6.23
C ALA A 41 -16.57 0.16 6.82
N ARG A 42 -16.45 0.46 8.12
CA ARG A 42 -15.17 0.48 8.84
C ARG A 42 -14.59 -0.93 8.99
N THR A 43 -15.41 -1.90 9.37
CA THR A 43 -15.02 -3.30 9.54
C THR A 43 -14.63 -3.93 8.21
N LEU A 44 -15.34 -3.63 7.13
CA LEU A 44 -15.01 -4.04 5.77
C LEU A 44 -13.63 -3.51 5.35
N ARG A 45 -13.34 -2.23 5.59
CA ARG A 45 -12.01 -1.65 5.31
C ARG A 45 -10.91 -2.31 6.14
N LYS A 46 -11.16 -2.56 7.43
CA LYS A 46 -10.21 -3.28 8.30
C LYS A 46 -9.93 -4.69 7.80
N CYS A 47 -10.97 -5.42 7.41
CA CYS A 47 -10.84 -6.75 6.83
C CYS A 47 -10.01 -6.68 5.53
N GLN A 48 -10.34 -5.77 4.61
CA GLN A 48 -9.58 -5.55 3.38
C GLN A 48 -8.10 -5.24 3.66
N SER A 49 -7.81 -4.29 4.55
CA SER A 49 -6.43 -3.95 4.93
C SER A 49 -5.70 -5.14 5.52
N SER A 50 -6.36 -5.97 6.33
CA SER A 50 -5.70 -7.12 6.93
C SER A 50 -5.44 -8.24 5.93
N ILE A 51 -6.35 -8.47 4.98
CA ILE A 51 -6.13 -9.40 3.87
C ILE A 51 -4.92 -8.94 3.06
N LEU A 52 -4.86 -7.65 2.71
CA LEU A 52 -3.75 -7.09 1.96
C LEU A 52 -2.42 -7.21 2.70
N ASN A 53 -2.42 -7.00 4.01
CA ASN A 53 -1.22 -7.18 4.84
C ASN A 53 -0.73 -8.62 4.85
N THR A 54 -1.64 -9.61 4.91
CA THR A 54 -1.28 -11.04 4.80
C THR A 54 -0.69 -11.35 3.42
N LEU A 55 -1.32 -10.88 2.34
CA LEU A 55 -0.84 -11.05 0.97
C LEU A 55 0.53 -10.39 0.75
N GLU A 56 0.75 -9.20 1.30
CA GLU A 56 2.02 -8.48 1.20
C GLU A 56 3.12 -9.18 2.01
N LYS A 57 2.84 -9.69 3.21
CA LYS A 57 3.84 -10.34 4.05
C LYS A 57 4.26 -11.71 3.54
N GLU A 58 3.27 -12.55 3.23
CA GLU A 58 3.47 -13.97 2.90
C GLU A 58 3.80 -14.16 1.42
N LEU A 59 3.11 -13.46 0.53
CA LEU A 59 3.21 -13.66 -0.92
C LEU A 59 3.89 -12.49 -1.64
N LYS A 60 4.25 -11.43 -0.92
CA LYS A 60 4.75 -10.16 -1.49
C LYS A 60 3.84 -9.57 -2.56
N MET A 61 2.54 -9.88 -2.47
CA MET A 61 1.55 -9.40 -3.41
C MET A 61 1.06 -8.02 -2.99
N VAL A 62 1.06 -7.08 -3.92
CA VAL A 62 0.75 -5.67 -3.65
C VAL A 62 -0.25 -5.10 -4.66
N PRO A 63 -1.10 -4.14 -4.25
CA PRO A 63 -1.95 -3.40 -5.18
C PRO A 63 -1.16 -2.56 -6.19
N LYS A 64 -1.86 -2.05 -7.21
CA LYS A 64 -1.28 -1.06 -8.12
C LYS A 64 -0.91 0.21 -7.36
N ASN A 65 0.24 0.78 -7.72
CA ASN A 65 0.81 2.01 -7.16
C ASN A 65 1.11 1.93 -5.65
N HIS A 66 1.32 0.72 -5.11
CA HIS A 66 1.57 0.52 -3.69
C HIS A 66 2.86 1.21 -3.25
N TYR A 67 3.96 0.97 -3.96
CA TYR A 67 5.26 1.50 -3.58
C TYR A 67 5.40 2.99 -3.85
N GLN A 68 4.80 3.50 -4.93
CA GLN A 68 4.66 4.94 -5.17
C GLN A 68 3.91 5.63 -4.02
N THR A 69 2.76 5.08 -3.61
CA THR A 69 1.94 5.65 -2.53
C THR A 69 2.67 5.56 -1.18
N GLN A 70 3.36 4.44 -0.92
CA GLN A 70 4.16 4.26 0.30
C GLN A 70 5.32 5.26 0.38
N TRP A 71 5.99 5.53 -0.74
CA TRP A 71 7.05 6.54 -0.79
C TRP A 71 6.50 7.96 -0.54
N MET A 72 5.36 8.29 -1.15
CA MET A 72 4.73 9.60 -0.97
C MET A 72 4.21 9.81 0.45
N GLY A 73 3.70 8.77 1.10
CA GLY A 73 3.22 8.85 2.48
C GLY A 73 4.36 8.84 3.50
N MET A 74 5.09 7.72 3.59
CA MET A 74 6.09 7.50 4.63
C MET A 74 7.50 7.85 4.17
N GLY A 75 7.85 7.56 2.92
CA GLY A 75 9.19 7.80 2.39
C GLY A 75 9.60 9.27 2.47
N MET A 76 8.68 10.20 2.16
CA MET A 76 8.95 11.63 2.31
C MET A 76 9.23 12.05 3.75
N VAL A 77 8.50 11.49 4.71
CA VAL A 77 8.64 11.82 6.13
C VAL A 77 9.93 11.25 6.71
N VAL A 78 10.26 10.01 6.37
CA VAL A 78 11.40 9.29 6.96
C VAL A 78 12.72 9.67 6.28
N PHE A 79 12.72 9.92 4.97
CA PHE A 79 13.95 10.16 4.22
C PHE A 79 14.08 11.62 3.76
N VAL A 80 13.11 12.14 3.01
CA VAL A 80 13.27 13.43 2.32
C VAL A 80 13.28 14.60 3.30
N MET A 81 12.29 14.70 4.19
CA MET A 81 12.17 15.85 5.11
C MET A 81 13.40 16.01 6.02
N PRO A 82 13.91 14.97 6.71
CA PRO A 82 15.08 15.13 7.57
C PRO A 82 16.31 15.61 6.81
N ILE A 83 16.57 15.05 5.62
CA ILE A 83 17.70 15.43 4.77
C ILE A 83 17.57 16.89 4.35
N VAL A 84 16.40 17.29 3.84
CA VAL A 84 16.17 18.63 3.31
C VAL A 84 16.24 19.69 4.42
N ILE A 85 15.68 19.40 5.60
CA ILE A 85 15.74 20.32 6.75
C ILE A 85 17.19 20.50 7.21
N ALA A 86 17.93 19.40 7.37
CA ALA A 86 19.33 19.46 7.82
C ALA A 86 20.22 20.25 6.83
N LEU A 87 20.07 19.99 5.53
CA LEU A 87 20.81 20.71 4.49
C LEU A 87 20.45 22.19 4.46
N SER A 88 19.15 22.52 4.50
CA SER A 88 18.69 23.91 4.44
C SER A 88 19.12 24.72 5.66
N ALA A 89 19.10 24.10 6.85
CA ALA A 89 19.61 24.71 8.08
C ALA A 89 21.14 24.87 8.04
N GLY A 90 21.86 23.87 7.54
CA GLY A 90 23.33 23.90 7.47
C GLY A 90 23.91 24.97 6.54
N ILE A 91 23.13 25.45 5.57
CA ILE A 91 23.51 26.52 4.62
C ILE A 91 22.74 27.84 4.86
N ASP A 92 21.98 27.92 5.95
CA ASP A 92 21.12 29.06 6.33
C ASP A 92 20.19 29.56 5.21
N ASN A 93 19.68 28.62 4.40
CA ASN A 93 18.76 28.92 3.30
C ASN A 93 17.54 27.98 3.34
N TYR A 94 16.55 28.36 4.14
CA TYR A 94 15.29 27.63 4.25
C TYR A 94 14.43 27.67 2.97
N GLY A 95 14.72 28.59 2.03
CA GLY A 95 14.09 28.59 0.71
C GLY A 95 14.42 27.32 -0.10
N MET A 96 15.56 26.68 0.19
CA MET A 96 15.94 25.42 -0.44
C MET A 96 15.09 24.23 -0.04
N ILE A 97 14.25 24.35 1.01
CA ILE A 97 13.33 23.28 1.40
C ILE A 97 12.38 22.95 0.24
N GLY A 98 11.83 23.95 -0.44
CA GLY A 98 10.92 23.74 -1.57
C GLY A 98 11.58 23.00 -2.73
N ALA A 99 12.81 23.38 -3.08
CA ALA A 99 13.58 22.70 -4.13
C ALA A 99 13.93 21.26 -3.72
N GLY A 100 14.35 21.04 -2.48
CA GLY A 100 14.67 19.72 -1.95
C GLY A 100 13.47 18.77 -1.94
N ILE A 101 12.28 19.28 -1.56
CA ILE A 101 11.03 18.50 -1.61
C ILE A 101 10.69 18.13 -3.06
N ALA A 102 10.76 19.08 -4.00
CA ALA A 102 10.47 18.82 -5.41
C ALA A 102 11.39 17.73 -6.00
N ILE A 103 12.69 17.79 -5.69
CA ILE A 103 13.67 16.76 -6.08
C ILE A 103 13.33 15.41 -5.42
N GLY A 104 13.06 15.42 -4.12
CA GLY A 104 12.72 14.20 -3.36
C GLY A 104 11.44 13.52 -3.85
N ILE A 105 10.44 14.29 -4.27
CA ILE A 105 9.23 13.79 -4.94
C ILE A 105 9.59 13.12 -6.27
N GLY A 106 10.41 13.76 -7.10
CA GLY A 106 10.82 13.21 -8.40
C GLY A 106 11.56 11.88 -8.26
N ILE A 107 12.58 11.83 -7.38
CA ILE A 107 13.32 10.60 -7.08
C ILE A 107 12.37 9.53 -6.52
N GLY A 108 11.51 9.95 -5.61
CA GLY A 108 10.54 9.08 -4.97
C GLY A 108 9.56 8.41 -5.91
N LEU A 109 9.00 9.17 -6.84
CA LEU A 109 8.14 8.64 -7.90
C LEU A 109 8.89 7.63 -8.74
N ALA A 110 10.11 7.96 -9.20
CA ALA A 110 10.91 7.07 -10.03
C ALA A 110 11.20 5.74 -9.32
N VAL A 111 11.66 5.79 -8.06
CA VAL A 111 11.94 4.59 -7.26
C VAL A 111 10.67 3.79 -6.99
N GLY A 112 9.57 4.46 -6.62
CA GLY A 112 8.27 3.83 -6.39
C GLY A 112 7.74 3.13 -7.65
N MET A 113 7.79 3.81 -8.80
CA MET A 113 7.35 3.26 -10.09
C MET A 113 8.15 2.03 -10.48
N GLU A 114 9.48 2.05 -10.27
CA GLU A 114 10.32 0.90 -10.57
C GLU A 114 10.03 -0.30 -9.66
N MET A 115 9.74 -0.08 -8.37
CA MET A 115 9.32 -1.15 -7.46
C MET A 115 7.95 -1.73 -7.83
N ASP A 116 6.99 -0.86 -8.19
CA ASP A 116 5.67 -1.30 -8.68
C ASP A 116 5.78 -2.07 -10.00
N ARG A 117 6.69 -1.66 -10.90
CA ARG A 117 6.99 -2.37 -12.15
C ARG A 117 7.57 -3.75 -11.88
N LYS A 118 8.55 -3.87 -10.97
CA LYS A 118 9.11 -5.17 -10.56
C LYS A 118 8.05 -6.10 -9.95
N ALA A 119 7.14 -5.57 -9.14
CA ALA A 119 6.04 -6.36 -8.59
C ALA A 119 5.10 -6.87 -9.69
N LYS A 120 4.83 -6.04 -10.71
CA LYS A 120 4.04 -6.43 -11.89
C LYS A 120 4.75 -7.50 -12.72
N ASP A 121 6.02 -7.31 -13.05
CA ASP A 121 6.82 -8.21 -13.90
C ASP A 121 6.98 -9.59 -13.26
N GLN A 122 6.95 -9.67 -11.92
CA GLN A 122 7.01 -10.91 -11.16
C GLN A 122 5.62 -11.54 -10.88
N GLY A 123 4.54 -11.01 -11.47
CA GLY A 123 3.18 -11.53 -11.28
C GLY A 123 2.59 -11.29 -9.88
N ARG A 124 3.27 -10.48 -9.05
CA ARG A 124 2.89 -10.19 -7.66
C ARG A 124 1.96 -8.97 -7.53
N GLN A 125 1.66 -8.27 -8.62
CA GLN A 125 0.73 -7.14 -8.59
C GLN A 125 -0.73 -7.61 -8.66
N LEU A 126 -1.58 -7.07 -7.79
CA LEU A 126 -3.03 -7.25 -7.79
C LEU A 126 -3.70 -6.25 -8.75
N ASN A 127 -4.80 -6.65 -9.39
CA ASN A 127 -5.49 -5.88 -10.43
C ASN A 127 -6.45 -4.81 -9.89
N PHE A 128 -6.07 -4.08 -8.84
CA PHE A 128 -6.84 -2.94 -8.33
C PHE A 128 -5.94 -1.89 -7.66
N LEU A 129 -6.48 -0.68 -7.48
CA LEU A 129 -5.83 0.46 -6.83
C LEU A 129 -6.32 0.57 -5.38
N LEU A 130 -5.40 0.93 -4.46
CA LEU A 130 -5.71 1.09 -3.03
C LEU A 130 -6.68 2.24 -2.74
#